data_AF-A0A8J5JVA0-F1
#
_entry.id   AF-A0A8J5JVA0-F1
#
_cell.length_a   1.000
_cell.length_b   1.000
_cell.length_c   1.000
_cell.angle_alpha   90.00
_cell.angle_beta   90.00
_cell.angle_gamma   90.00
#
_symmetry.space_group_name_H-M   'P 1'
#
loop_
_entity.id
_entity.type
_entity.pdbx_description
1 polymer ?
#
loop_
_entity_poly.entity_id
_entity_poly.type
_entity_poly.pdbx_seq_one_letter_code
_entity_poly.pdbx_strand_id
1 'polypeptide(L)'
;GPNPEEFLLYDNGPNANNRLLVFGISDGLRLLACADILYMDGNFAVAPNIFKQIYVIRVPFGDTAVISVYALLPNKTRATYEELLQAIVDKCADLNYSITVKTVVTDFEDGVLRTVLAVFGRDVESKGCFYHLTQSTWRKIQELGLGTHYNANAEFRLFCGMIDALAFLPLDNVDEGMRYLKTVIPQDPPEAEELLMYFDCTYVSGSFRPIQQPVAMSSDALMPLRMRRIPPMFAPHLWNVHDATMNNNACTNNICERWNNKFFNLVGHYHPSVWRVIEWFQREEATVSTIIQQDGVGNPPRRRVRRRYMQLQERIRN
;
A
#
# COMPACT_ATOMS: atom_id res chain seq x y z
N GLY A 1 0.72 -25.16 -31.07
CA GLY A 1 -0.40 -24.65 -30.25
C GLY A 1 -0.67 -23.21 -30.66
N PRO A 2 -1.84 -22.64 -30.33
CA PRO A 2 -2.12 -21.23 -30.62
C PRO A 2 -1.00 -20.35 -30.04
N ASN A 3 -0.73 -19.22 -30.69
CA ASN A 3 0.34 -18.28 -30.32
C ASN A 3 0.43 -18.13 -28.80
N PRO A 4 1.61 -18.32 -28.17
CA PRO A 4 1.76 -17.93 -26.77
C PRO A 4 1.38 -16.45 -26.72
N GLU A 5 0.29 -16.12 -26.03
CA GLU A 5 -0.02 -14.72 -25.74
C GLU A 5 1.24 -14.06 -25.19
N GLU A 6 1.56 -12.88 -25.69
CA GLU A 6 2.80 -12.18 -25.37
C GLU A 6 2.80 -11.81 -23.88
N PHE A 7 3.34 -12.70 -23.05
CA PHE A 7 3.32 -12.55 -21.59
C PHE A 7 4.21 -11.41 -21.10
N LEU A 8 5.24 -11.05 -21.88
CA LEU A 8 6.10 -9.90 -21.63
C LEU A 8 5.49 -8.68 -22.33
N LEU A 9 4.87 -7.80 -21.56
CA LEU A 9 4.19 -6.61 -22.07
C LEU A 9 5.16 -5.49 -22.43
N TYR A 10 6.24 -5.34 -21.65
CA TYR A 10 7.22 -4.27 -21.82
C TYR A 10 8.60 -4.69 -21.32
N ASP A 11 9.62 -4.31 -22.09
CA ASP A 11 11.04 -4.44 -21.77
C ASP A 11 11.76 -3.15 -22.20
N ASN A 12 12.38 -2.43 -21.25
CA ASN A 12 13.06 -1.17 -21.54
C ASN A 12 14.44 -1.30 -22.22
N GLY A 13 14.78 -2.50 -22.68
CA GLY A 13 15.96 -2.81 -23.47
C GLY A 13 17.17 -3.27 -22.65
N PRO A 14 17.97 -4.22 -23.17
CA PRO A 14 19.09 -4.85 -22.45
C PRO A 14 20.21 -3.88 -22.05
N ASN A 15 20.30 -2.73 -22.70
CA ASN A 15 21.30 -1.70 -22.43
C ASN A 15 20.84 -0.65 -21.40
N ALA A 16 19.61 -0.78 -20.88
CA ALA A 16 19.13 0.13 -19.86
C ALA A 16 19.87 -0.08 -18.54
N ASN A 17 20.40 1.00 -17.97
CA ASN A 17 21.07 0.98 -16.67
C ASN A 17 20.13 0.54 -15.53
N ASN A 18 18.83 0.83 -15.68
CA ASN A 18 17.77 0.48 -14.75
C ASN A 18 16.80 -0.46 -15.46
N ARG A 19 17.10 -1.75 -15.53
CA ARG A 19 16.26 -2.73 -16.21
C ARG A 19 14.86 -2.77 -15.60
N LEU A 20 13.84 -2.67 -16.43
CA LEU A 20 12.42 -2.77 -16.07
C LEU A 20 11.76 -3.77 -17.01
N LEU A 21 11.06 -4.74 -16.43
CA LEU A 21 10.29 -5.75 -17.16
C LEU A 21 8.85 -5.75 -16.64
N VAL A 22 7.88 -5.77 -17.55
CA VAL A 22 6.44 -5.82 -17.23
C VAL A 22 5.82 -7.03 -17.91
N PHE A 23 5.03 -7.77 -17.16
CA PHE A 23 4.37 -9.00 -17.60
C PHE A 23 2.87 -8.95 -17.32
N GLY A 24 2.12 -9.67 -18.13
CA GLY A 24 0.66 -9.79 -18.02
C GLY A 24 0.09 -10.35 -19.32
N ILE A 25 -1.23 -10.53 -19.35
CA ILE A 25 -1.94 -11.00 -20.54
C ILE A 25 -3.08 -10.04 -20.89
N SER A 26 -3.59 -10.15 -22.11
CA SER A 26 -4.64 -9.25 -22.63
C SER A 26 -5.89 -9.26 -21.75
N ASP A 27 -6.35 -10.44 -21.33
CA ASP A 27 -7.51 -10.56 -20.43
C ASP A 27 -7.28 -9.88 -19.08
N GLY A 28 -6.08 -9.99 -18.52
CA GLY A 28 -5.69 -9.31 -17.28
C GLY A 28 -5.67 -7.78 -17.43
N LEU A 29 -5.17 -7.27 -18.56
CA LEU A 29 -5.19 -5.85 -18.90
C LEU A 29 -6.61 -5.33 -19.16
N ARG A 30 -7.49 -6.14 -19.76
CA ARG A 30 -8.92 -5.80 -19.91
C ARG A 30 -9.58 -5.62 -18.54
N LEU A 31 -9.34 -6.54 -17.60
CA LEU A 31 -9.84 -6.39 -16.23
C LEU A 31 -9.27 -5.15 -15.55
N LEU A 32 -7.98 -4.85 -15.76
CA LEU A 32 -7.34 -3.63 -15.25
C LEU A 32 -8.01 -2.36 -15.77
N ALA A 33 -8.23 -2.29 -17.08
CA ALA A 33 -8.80 -1.12 -17.72
C ALA A 33 -10.25 -0.83 -17.26
N CYS A 34 -11.04 -1.89 -17.02
CA CYS A 34 -12.43 -1.79 -16.56
C CYS A 34 -12.58 -1.65 -15.04
N ALA A 35 -11.51 -1.75 -14.26
CA ALA A 35 -11.60 -1.71 -12.81
C ALA A 35 -11.67 -0.28 -12.27
N ASP A 36 -12.66 -0.01 -11.42
CA ASP A 36 -12.76 1.24 -10.66
C ASP A 36 -11.63 1.38 -9.62
N ILE A 37 -11.12 0.25 -9.11
CA ILE A 37 -10.11 0.22 -8.04
C ILE A 37 -8.92 -0.64 -8.47
N LEU A 38 -7.70 -0.12 -8.32
CA LEU A 38 -6.45 -0.88 -8.48
C LEU A 38 -5.74 -1.05 -7.13
N TYR A 39 -5.19 -2.23 -6.87
CA TYR A 39 -4.33 -2.50 -5.73
C TYR A 39 -2.89 -2.72 -6.19
N MET A 40 -2.02 -1.77 -5.89
CA MET A 40 -0.62 -1.77 -6.32
C MET A 40 0.30 -2.06 -5.12
N ASP A 41 1.17 -3.05 -5.24
CA ASP A 41 1.94 -3.58 -4.11
C ASP A 41 3.34 -4.04 -4.53
N GLY A 42 4.34 -3.78 -3.69
CA GLY A 42 5.75 -4.12 -3.93
C GLY A 42 6.29 -5.09 -2.87
N ASN A 43 7.04 -6.11 -3.29
CA ASN A 43 7.72 -7.05 -2.39
C ASN A 43 9.22 -7.13 -2.66
N PHE A 44 10.00 -6.92 -1.60
CA PHE A 44 11.47 -6.83 -1.62
C PHE A 44 12.18 -8.14 -1.28
N ALA A 45 11.62 -8.92 -0.34
CA ALA A 45 12.30 -10.09 0.25
C ALA A 45 12.56 -11.20 -0.79
N VAL A 46 11.84 -11.14 -1.88
CA VAL A 46 11.70 -12.19 -2.87
C VAL A 46 12.01 -11.71 -4.29
N ALA A 47 12.49 -10.48 -4.41
CA ALA A 47 12.99 -9.95 -5.68
C ALA A 47 14.33 -10.64 -6.03
N PRO A 48 14.56 -10.99 -7.31
CA PRO A 48 15.87 -11.45 -7.77
C PRO A 48 16.94 -10.40 -7.48
N ASN A 49 18.18 -10.81 -7.22
CA ASN A 49 19.27 -9.89 -6.83
C ASN A 49 19.49 -8.69 -7.77
N ILE A 50 19.18 -8.83 -9.06
CA ILE A 50 19.34 -7.75 -10.05
C ILE A 50 18.21 -6.72 -10.03
N PHE A 51 17.12 -7.00 -9.31
CA PHE A 51 15.96 -6.11 -9.15
C PHE A 51 15.78 -5.77 -7.68
N LYS A 52 15.30 -4.56 -7.40
CA LYS A 52 15.03 -4.13 -6.02
C LYS A 52 13.71 -4.66 -5.50
N GLN A 53 12.73 -4.84 -6.37
CA GLN A 53 11.39 -5.30 -5.98
C GLN A 53 10.67 -6.01 -7.11
N ILE A 54 9.78 -6.92 -6.72
CA ILE A 54 8.67 -7.38 -7.54
C ILE A 54 7.49 -6.48 -7.25
N TYR A 55 6.86 -5.94 -8.29
CA TYR A 55 5.68 -5.09 -8.17
C TYR A 55 4.51 -5.77 -8.85
N VAL A 56 3.32 -5.67 -8.24
CA VAL A 56 2.10 -6.25 -8.81
C VAL A 56 0.96 -5.25 -8.80
N ILE A 57 0.13 -5.29 -9.84
CA ILE A 57 -1.14 -4.58 -9.89
C ILE A 57 -2.26 -5.60 -9.92
N ARG A 58 -3.17 -5.48 -8.96
CA ARG A 58 -4.32 -6.37 -8.78
C ARG A 58 -5.61 -5.60 -8.94
N VAL A 59 -6.63 -6.30 -9.41
CA VAL A 59 -7.97 -5.75 -9.61
C VAL A 59 -9.02 -6.60 -8.90
N PRO A 60 -10.12 -6.00 -8.41
CA PRO A 60 -11.29 -6.73 -7.94
C PRO A 60 -11.81 -7.67 -9.02
N PHE A 61 -12.13 -8.91 -8.64
CA PHE A 61 -12.79 -9.87 -9.52
C PHE A 61 -13.67 -10.80 -8.69
N GLY A 62 -14.99 -10.66 -8.81
CA GLY A 62 -15.95 -11.26 -7.88
C GLY A 62 -15.68 -10.82 -6.43
N ASP A 63 -15.67 -11.76 -5.50
CA ASP A 63 -15.34 -11.48 -4.09
C ASP A 63 -13.82 -11.51 -3.80
N THR A 64 -12.98 -11.69 -4.82
CA THR A 64 -11.52 -11.75 -4.66
C THR A 64 -10.83 -10.59 -5.40
N ALA A 65 -9.51 -10.59 -5.39
CA ALA A 65 -8.70 -9.83 -6.33
C ALA A 65 -7.79 -10.79 -7.10
N VAL A 66 -7.56 -10.48 -8.36
CA VAL A 66 -6.62 -11.19 -9.24
C VAL A 66 -5.47 -10.27 -9.63
N ILE A 67 -4.30 -10.83 -9.91
CA ILE A 67 -3.17 -10.05 -10.43
C ILE A 67 -3.39 -9.87 -11.92
N SER A 68 -3.30 -8.62 -12.39
CA SER A 68 -3.40 -8.25 -13.80
C SER A 68 -2.04 -7.94 -14.40
N VAL A 69 -1.11 -7.43 -13.59
CA VAL A 69 0.23 -7.04 -14.04
C VAL A 69 1.27 -7.45 -13.00
N TYR A 70 2.40 -7.95 -13.48
CA TYR A 70 3.60 -8.23 -12.70
C TYR A 70 4.75 -7.39 -13.26
N ALA A 71 5.63 -6.89 -12.41
CA ALA A 71 6.78 -6.13 -12.87
C ALA A 71 8.02 -6.39 -12.00
N LEU A 72 9.18 -6.31 -12.64
CA LEU A 72 10.49 -6.36 -12.02
C LEU A 72 11.10 -4.97 -12.07
N LEU A 73 11.25 -4.33 -10.91
CA LEU A 73 11.69 -2.94 -10.83
C LEU A 73 13.12 -2.85 -10.30
N PRO A 74 13.98 -2.02 -10.91
CA PRO A 74 15.38 -1.89 -10.54
C PRO A 74 15.57 -1.05 -9.27
N ASN A 75 14.62 -0.18 -8.95
CA ASN A 75 14.65 0.72 -7.80
C ASN A 75 13.23 1.21 -7.46
N LYS A 76 13.13 2.15 -6.50
CA LYS A 76 11.88 2.76 -6.02
C LYS A 76 11.75 4.23 -6.39
N THR A 77 12.40 4.65 -7.48
CA THR A 77 12.35 6.05 -7.87
C THR A 77 11.01 6.35 -8.54
N ARG A 78 10.56 7.59 -8.41
CA ARG A 78 9.37 8.09 -9.09
C ARG A 78 9.43 7.83 -10.61
N ALA A 79 10.59 8.06 -11.23
CA ALA A 79 10.79 7.83 -12.66
C ALA A 79 10.53 6.37 -13.07
N THR A 80 10.99 5.40 -12.28
CA THR A 80 10.72 3.97 -12.52
C THR A 80 9.23 3.64 -12.42
N TYR A 81 8.51 4.22 -11.45
CA TYR A 81 7.07 4.04 -11.34
C TYR A 81 6.32 4.71 -12.50
N GLU A 82 6.80 5.87 -12.98
CA GLU A 82 6.21 6.58 -14.13
C GLU A 82 6.39 5.75 -15.40
N GLU A 83 7.59 5.20 -15.63
CA GLU A 83 7.87 4.28 -16.75
C GLU A 83 6.99 3.03 -16.69
N LEU A 84 6.84 2.41 -15.51
CA LEU A 84 5.97 1.25 -15.32
C LEU A 84 4.51 1.57 -15.71
N LEU A 85 3.94 2.62 -15.12
CA LEU A 85 2.53 2.93 -15.33
C LEU A 85 2.27 3.41 -16.76
N GLN A 86 3.18 4.18 -17.35
CA GLN A 86 3.06 4.61 -18.74
C GLN A 86 3.11 3.41 -19.71
N ALA A 87 4.02 2.45 -19.48
CA ALA A 87 4.08 1.23 -20.30
C ALA A 87 2.76 0.44 -20.26
N ILE A 88 2.06 0.42 -19.11
CA ILE A 88 0.75 -0.22 -18.97
C ILE A 88 -0.34 0.56 -19.70
N VAL A 89 -0.34 1.90 -19.59
CA VAL A 89 -1.27 2.77 -20.32
C VAL A 89 -1.10 2.59 -21.83
N ASP A 90 0.13 2.63 -22.32
CA ASP A 90 0.45 2.50 -23.74
C ASP A 90 0.02 1.11 -24.25
N LYS A 91 0.32 0.04 -23.51
CA LYS A 91 -0.10 -1.31 -23.90
C LYS A 91 -1.63 -1.47 -23.86
N CYS A 92 -2.33 -0.84 -22.92
CA CYS A 92 -3.79 -0.81 -22.92
C CYS A 92 -4.34 -0.07 -24.15
N ALA A 93 -3.73 1.07 -24.51
CA ALA A 93 -4.12 1.82 -25.71
C ALA A 93 -3.90 1.02 -27.00
N ASP A 94 -2.77 0.31 -27.12
CA ASP A 94 -2.47 -0.59 -28.25
C ASP A 94 -3.53 -1.70 -28.39
N LEU A 95 -4.08 -2.17 -27.27
CA LEU A 95 -5.15 -3.16 -27.21
C LEU A 95 -6.57 -2.57 -27.32
N ASN A 96 -6.68 -1.24 -27.51
CA ASN A 96 -7.93 -0.48 -27.52
C ASN A 96 -8.73 -0.57 -26.21
N TYR A 97 -8.04 -0.65 -25.07
CA TYR A 97 -8.63 -0.61 -23.74
C TYR A 97 -8.50 0.80 -23.15
N SER A 98 -9.61 1.32 -22.59
CA SER A 98 -9.63 2.60 -21.88
C SER A 98 -9.61 2.35 -20.38
N ILE A 99 -8.58 2.87 -19.69
CA ILE A 99 -8.46 2.76 -18.24
C ILE A 99 -9.44 3.72 -17.57
N THR A 100 -10.26 3.20 -16.65
CA THR A 100 -11.35 3.93 -15.98
C THR A 100 -11.18 4.05 -14.47
N VAL A 101 -9.96 3.78 -13.98
CA VAL A 101 -9.64 3.77 -12.55
C VAL A 101 -10.09 5.06 -11.84
N LYS A 102 -10.75 4.89 -10.69
CA LYS A 102 -11.17 5.97 -9.80
C LYS A 102 -10.36 5.99 -8.52
N THR A 103 -9.92 4.83 -8.06
CA THR A 103 -9.15 4.69 -6.83
C THR A 103 -7.94 3.80 -7.02
N VAL A 104 -6.79 4.25 -6.55
CA VAL A 104 -5.59 3.42 -6.43
C VAL A 104 -5.28 3.23 -4.96
N VAL A 105 -5.20 1.96 -4.55
CA VAL A 105 -4.71 1.57 -3.24
C VAL A 105 -3.26 1.14 -3.38
N THR A 106 -2.37 1.79 -2.65
CA THR A 106 -0.94 1.46 -2.68
C THR A 106 -0.29 1.58 -1.30
N ASP A 107 1.02 1.34 -1.23
CA ASP A 107 1.81 1.55 -0.03
C ASP A 107 2.05 3.05 0.23
N PHE A 108 2.59 3.38 1.40
CA PHE A 108 2.91 4.76 1.78
C PHE A 108 4.23 5.23 1.13
N GLU A 109 4.32 5.15 -0.20
CA GLU A 109 5.44 5.69 -0.96
C GLU A 109 5.00 6.96 -1.72
N ASP A 110 5.49 8.14 -1.29
CA ASP A 110 5.18 9.44 -1.91
C ASP A 110 5.46 9.45 -3.44
N GLY A 111 6.47 8.69 -3.87
CA GLY A 111 6.77 8.50 -5.30
C GLY A 111 5.59 7.92 -6.07
N VAL A 112 5.02 6.81 -5.60
CA VAL A 112 3.90 6.12 -6.26
C VAL A 112 2.65 7.01 -6.28
N LEU A 113 2.33 7.65 -5.15
CA LEU A 113 1.15 8.53 -5.04
C LEU A 113 1.19 9.66 -6.07
N ARG A 114 2.35 10.29 -6.27
CA ARG A 114 2.52 11.36 -7.26
C ARG A 114 2.48 10.82 -8.69
N THR A 115 3.05 9.66 -8.92
CA THR A 115 3.03 8.98 -10.23
C THR A 115 1.60 8.64 -10.65
N VAL A 116 0.78 8.10 -9.74
CA VAL A 116 -0.64 7.79 -10.01
C VAL A 116 -1.39 9.01 -10.53
N LEU A 117 -1.25 10.16 -9.85
CA LEU A 117 -1.90 11.41 -10.27
C LEU A 117 -1.37 11.95 -11.60
N ALA A 118 -0.09 11.70 -11.91
CA ALA A 118 0.53 12.13 -13.15
C ALA A 118 0.07 11.29 -14.35
N VAL A 119 -0.09 9.97 -14.17
CA VAL A 119 -0.38 9.02 -15.26
C VAL A 119 -1.87 8.79 -15.46
N PHE A 120 -2.64 8.60 -14.39
CA PHE A 120 -4.08 8.33 -14.48
C PHE A 120 -4.97 9.59 -14.34
N GLY A 121 -4.38 10.73 -14.00
CA GLY A 121 -5.07 12.01 -13.88
C GLY A 121 -5.38 12.42 -12.44
N ARG A 122 -5.81 13.68 -12.27
CA ARG A 122 -5.99 14.32 -10.95
C ARG A 122 -7.27 13.90 -10.22
N ASP A 123 -8.22 13.32 -10.94
CA ASP A 123 -9.50 12.88 -10.38
C ASP A 123 -9.40 11.50 -9.72
N VAL A 124 -8.27 10.81 -9.87
CA VAL A 124 -8.01 9.51 -9.23
C VAL A 124 -7.68 9.71 -7.76
N GLU A 125 -8.45 9.04 -6.91
CA GLU A 125 -8.19 9.01 -5.49
C GLU A 125 -7.07 8.03 -5.16
N SER A 126 -6.05 8.48 -4.44
CA SER A 126 -5.02 7.58 -3.90
C SER A 126 -5.30 7.26 -2.44
N LYS A 127 -5.30 5.98 -2.08
CA LYS A 127 -5.48 5.48 -0.72
C LYS A 127 -4.28 4.65 -0.28
N GLY A 128 -3.85 4.84 0.95
CA GLY A 128 -2.90 3.99 1.64
C GLY A 128 -3.55 2.69 2.10
N CYS A 129 -2.80 1.59 2.03
CA CYS A 129 -3.26 0.32 2.55
C CYS A 129 -3.18 0.27 4.10
N PHE A 130 -4.26 -0.14 4.76
CA PHE A 130 -4.29 -0.27 6.22
C PHE A 130 -3.25 -1.27 6.74
N TYR A 131 -2.98 -2.36 5.99
CA TYR A 131 -1.87 -3.27 6.31
C TYR A 131 -0.54 -2.54 6.41
N HIS A 132 -0.23 -1.68 5.43
CA HIS A 132 1.00 -0.91 5.43
C HIS A 132 1.04 0.18 6.51
N LEU A 133 -0.12 0.66 6.96
CA LEU A 133 -0.22 1.58 8.09
C LEU A 133 0.19 0.85 9.38
N THR A 134 -0.43 -0.30 9.66
CA THR A 134 -0.10 -1.13 10.83
C THR A 134 1.35 -1.63 10.80
N GLN A 135 1.88 -1.95 9.61
CA GLN A 135 3.30 -2.30 9.42
C GLN A 135 4.23 -1.13 9.71
N SER A 136 3.84 0.11 9.38
CA SER A 136 4.63 1.29 9.71
C SER A 136 4.64 1.56 11.22
N THR A 137 3.50 1.39 11.89
CA THR A 137 3.41 1.41 13.36
C THR A 137 4.32 0.33 13.98
N TRP A 138 4.25 -0.91 13.47
CA TRP A 138 5.08 -2.02 13.95
C TRP A 138 6.57 -1.79 13.75
N ARG A 139 6.99 -1.31 12.57
CA ARG A 139 8.40 -0.95 12.33
C ARG A 139 8.88 0.11 13.31
N LYS A 140 8.05 1.12 13.60
CA LYS A 140 8.40 2.14 14.59
C LYS A 140 8.53 1.56 16.01
N ILE A 141 7.64 0.66 16.40
CA ILE A 141 7.75 -0.09 17.67
C ILE A 141 9.09 -0.83 17.74
N GLN A 142 9.51 -1.49 16.65
CA GLN A 142 10.80 -2.18 16.60
C GLN A 142 12.00 -1.23 16.67
N GLU A 143 11.96 -0.11 15.94
CA GLU A 143 13.00 0.92 15.95
C GLU A 143 13.22 1.52 17.35
N LEU A 144 12.13 1.71 18.11
CA LEU A 144 12.17 2.20 19.48
C LEU A 144 12.54 1.11 20.51
N GLY A 145 12.85 -0.12 20.08
CA GLY A 145 13.18 -1.23 20.98
C GLY A 145 11.98 -1.80 21.75
N LEU A 146 10.75 -1.41 21.40
CA LEU A 146 9.53 -1.73 22.13
C LEU A 146 8.94 -3.11 21.80
N GLY A 147 9.55 -3.88 20.89
CA GLY A 147 9.03 -5.16 20.44
C GLY A 147 8.84 -6.20 21.55
N THR A 148 9.78 -6.29 22.50
CA THR A 148 9.65 -7.20 23.66
C THR A 148 8.53 -6.75 24.59
N HIS A 149 8.45 -5.44 24.88
CA HIS A 149 7.40 -4.88 25.73
C HIS A 149 6.00 -5.08 25.12
N TYR A 150 5.86 -4.84 23.81
CA TYR A 150 4.66 -5.16 23.06
C TYR A 150 4.23 -6.61 23.23
N ASN A 151 5.14 -7.58 23.14
CA ASN A 151 4.75 -8.98 23.28
C ASN A 151 4.34 -9.35 24.71
N ALA A 152 4.92 -8.70 25.73
CA ALA A 152 4.70 -9.01 27.14
C ALA A 152 3.50 -8.26 27.77
N ASN A 153 3.19 -7.04 27.31
CA ASN A 153 2.23 -6.15 27.97
C ASN A 153 0.94 -6.00 27.14
N ALA A 154 -0.19 -6.46 27.69
CA ALA A 154 -1.49 -6.40 27.01
C ALA A 154 -2.04 -4.96 26.87
N GLU A 155 -1.82 -4.10 27.85
CA GLU A 155 -2.29 -2.71 27.84
C GLU A 155 -1.53 -1.89 26.79
N PHE A 156 -0.21 -2.06 26.71
CA PHE A 156 0.59 -1.40 25.69
C PHE A 156 0.21 -1.88 24.27
N ARG A 157 -0.07 -3.18 24.08
CA ARG A 157 -0.62 -3.67 22.80
C ARG A 157 -1.96 -3.04 22.46
N LEU A 158 -2.84 -2.89 23.46
CA LEU A 158 -4.12 -2.24 23.26
C LEU A 158 -3.91 -0.79 22.82
N PHE A 159 -3.03 -0.05 23.48
CA PHE A 159 -2.68 1.32 23.10
C PHE A 159 -2.16 1.40 21.65
N CYS A 160 -1.20 0.55 21.26
CA CYS A 160 -0.75 0.48 19.87
C CYS A 160 -1.91 0.17 18.90
N GLY A 161 -2.80 -0.74 19.28
CA GLY A 161 -4.01 -1.04 18.51
C GLY A 161 -4.96 0.15 18.40
N MET A 162 -5.05 1.01 19.41
CA MET A 162 -5.86 2.24 19.37
C MET A 162 -5.25 3.30 18.42
N ILE A 163 -3.91 3.36 18.30
CA ILE A 163 -3.24 4.19 17.30
C ILE A 163 -3.67 3.77 15.90
N ASP A 164 -3.56 2.47 15.59
CA ASP A 164 -4.00 1.93 14.30
C ASP A 164 -5.53 2.09 14.11
N ALA A 165 -6.31 2.03 15.20
CA ALA A 165 -7.76 2.15 15.16
C ALA A 165 -8.26 3.53 14.75
N LEU A 166 -7.42 4.57 14.78
CA LEU A 166 -7.76 5.89 14.22
C LEU A 166 -8.21 5.80 12.77
N ALA A 167 -7.76 4.78 12.03
CA ALA A 167 -8.14 4.58 10.62
C ALA A 167 -9.63 4.23 10.46
N PHE A 168 -10.29 3.79 11.52
CA PHE A 168 -11.70 3.42 11.51
C PHE A 168 -12.61 4.51 12.09
N LEU A 169 -12.07 5.63 12.56
CA LEU A 169 -12.90 6.77 12.96
C LEU A 169 -13.43 7.48 11.71
N PRO A 170 -14.64 8.10 11.77
CA PRO A 170 -15.02 9.12 10.80
C PRO A 170 -13.89 10.15 10.67
N LEU A 171 -13.63 10.64 9.45
CA LEU A 171 -12.50 11.55 9.19
C LEU A 171 -12.49 12.77 10.12
N ASP A 172 -13.67 13.34 10.38
CA ASP A 172 -13.84 14.51 11.25
C ASP A 172 -13.52 14.23 12.72
N ASN A 173 -13.52 12.96 13.12
CA ASN A 173 -13.23 12.52 14.49
C ASN A 173 -11.77 12.08 14.68
N VAL A 174 -10.95 12.02 13.62
CA VAL A 174 -9.54 11.57 13.72
C VAL A 174 -8.73 12.48 14.64
N ASP A 175 -8.89 13.80 14.52
CA ASP A 175 -8.20 14.78 15.37
C ASP A 175 -8.62 14.65 16.85
N GLU A 176 -9.88 14.29 17.10
CA GLU A 176 -10.38 14.03 18.45
C GLU A 176 -9.84 12.73 19.03
N GLY A 177 -9.81 11.65 18.23
CA GLY A 177 -9.18 10.39 18.61
C GLY A 177 -7.70 10.57 18.95
N MET A 178 -6.96 11.37 18.17
CA MET A 178 -5.56 11.70 18.45
C MET A 178 -5.41 12.49 19.76
N ARG A 179 -6.28 13.49 20.00
CA ARG A 179 -6.29 14.22 21.28
C ARG A 179 -6.56 13.28 22.47
N TYR A 180 -7.48 12.34 22.33
CA TYR A 180 -7.76 11.34 23.36
C TYR A 180 -6.53 10.46 23.62
N LEU A 181 -5.87 9.95 22.58
CA LEU A 181 -4.66 9.12 22.72
C LEU A 181 -3.56 9.82 23.52
N LYS A 182 -3.39 11.15 23.34
CA LYS A 182 -2.43 11.95 24.12
C LYS A 182 -2.72 11.97 25.62
N THR A 183 -3.96 11.74 26.03
CA THR A 183 -4.35 11.69 27.46
C THR A 183 -4.18 10.32 28.09
N VAL A 184 -4.09 9.26 27.27
CA VAL A 184 -4.02 7.86 27.73
C VAL A 184 -2.70 7.19 27.38
N ILE A 185 -1.65 7.96 27.07
CA ILE A 185 -0.31 7.44 26.78
C ILE A 185 0.19 6.65 28.00
N PRO A 186 0.60 5.38 27.83
CA PRO A 186 1.25 4.62 28.89
C PRO A 186 2.52 5.34 29.37
N GLN A 187 2.70 5.44 30.69
CA GLN A 187 3.90 6.06 31.28
C GLN A 187 5.13 5.15 31.20
N ASP A 188 4.90 3.83 31.09
CA ASP A 188 5.92 2.82 30.89
C ASP A 188 5.54 1.98 29.66
N PRO A 189 6.39 1.91 28.61
CA PRO A 189 7.70 2.55 28.48
C PRO A 189 7.58 4.02 28.04
N PRO A 190 8.53 4.90 28.42
CA PRO A 190 8.50 6.32 28.04
C PRO A 190 8.51 6.55 26.52
N GLU A 191 9.11 5.63 25.76
CA GLU A 191 9.13 5.67 24.28
C GLU A 191 7.73 5.50 23.66
N ALA A 192 6.69 5.18 24.44
CA ALA A 192 5.30 5.21 23.99
C ALA A 192 4.88 6.61 23.49
N GLU A 193 5.40 7.67 24.11
CA GLU A 193 5.17 9.04 23.65
C GLU A 193 5.83 9.29 22.30
N GLU A 194 7.06 8.81 22.09
CA GLU A 194 7.76 8.91 20.81
C GLU A 194 7.03 8.17 19.69
N LEU A 195 6.44 7.00 19.98
CA LEU A 195 5.61 6.25 19.04
C LEU A 195 4.37 7.07 18.62
N LEU A 196 3.65 7.64 19.59
CA LEU A 196 2.45 8.43 19.29
C LEU A 196 2.82 9.72 18.53
N MET A 197 3.90 10.40 18.92
CA MET A 197 4.39 11.61 18.26
C MET A 197 4.85 11.34 16.83
N TYR A 198 5.51 10.21 16.58
CA TYR A 198 5.79 9.75 15.23
C TYR A 198 4.50 9.63 14.40
N PHE A 199 3.48 8.97 14.94
CA PHE A 199 2.24 8.77 14.21
C PHE A 199 1.50 10.10 13.96
N ASP A 200 1.38 10.95 14.97
CA ASP A 200 0.72 12.25 14.87
C ASP A 200 1.41 13.17 13.84
N CYS A 201 2.74 13.27 13.91
CA CYS A 201 3.50 14.10 12.98
C CYS A 201 3.45 13.58 11.53
N THR A 202 3.38 12.26 11.35
CA THR A 202 3.46 11.64 10.02
C THR A 202 2.09 11.53 9.35
N TYR A 203 1.04 11.26 10.13
CA TYR A 203 -0.26 10.82 9.60
C TYR A 203 -1.45 11.72 9.98
N VAL A 204 -1.37 12.51 11.05
CA VAL A 204 -2.52 13.28 11.58
C VAL A 204 -2.25 14.79 11.57
N SER A 205 -1.56 15.32 12.58
CA SER A 205 -1.43 16.78 12.76
C SER A 205 -0.33 17.41 11.91
N GLY A 206 0.67 16.64 11.48
CA GLY A 206 1.89 17.19 10.88
C GLY A 206 2.89 17.70 11.93
N SER A 207 3.95 18.35 11.48
CA SER A 207 5.03 18.86 12.36
C SER A 207 5.15 20.38 12.31
N PHE A 208 5.92 20.97 13.22
CA PHE A 208 6.24 22.39 13.20
C PHE A 208 7.73 22.60 12.95
N ARG A 209 8.10 23.54 12.07
CA ARG A 209 9.49 23.97 11.87
C ARG A 209 9.67 25.44 12.24
N PRO A 210 10.75 25.78 12.98
CA PRO A 210 11.12 27.18 13.20
C PRO A 210 11.42 27.87 11.86
N ILE A 211 10.91 29.09 11.66
CA ILE A 211 11.17 29.88 10.45
C ILE A 211 12.53 30.61 10.55
N GLN A 212 13.01 30.88 11.78
CA GLN A 212 14.27 31.57 12.04
C GLN A 212 14.99 30.93 13.25
N GLN A 213 16.33 30.95 13.24
CA GLN A 213 17.12 30.67 14.44
C GLN A 213 16.96 31.82 15.43
N PRO A 214 16.85 31.56 16.75
CA PRO A 214 16.80 32.63 17.74
C PRO A 214 18.10 33.44 17.67
N VAL A 215 18.01 34.69 17.21
CA VAL A 215 19.12 35.64 17.28
C VAL A 215 19.06 36.26 18.67
N ALA A 216 20.13 36.10 19.46
CA ALA A 216 20.24 36.76 20.75
C ALA A 216 20.25 38.29 20.53
N MET A 217 19.18 38.96 20.95
CA MET A 217 19.16 40.42 21.02
C MET A 217 19.80 40.87 22.33
N SER A 218 20.50 42.00 22.30
CA SER A 218 21.18 42.63 23.44
C SER A 218 20.22 43.24 24.48
N SER A 219 18.95 42.84 24.51
CA SER A 219 17.97 43.24 25.51
C SER A 219 17.01 42.08 25.77
N ASP A 220 16.54 41.93 27.01
CA ASP A 220 15.64 40.89 27.57
C ASP A 220 14.32 40.59 26.83
N ALA A 221 14.12 41.12 25.62
CA ALA A 221 13.00 40.77 24.76
C ALA A 221 13.35 39.59 23.84
N LEU A 222 12.91 38.39 24.21
CA LEU A 222 12.84 37.24 23.29
C LEU A 222 11.88 37.57 22.13
N MET A 223 12.34 37.47 20.88
CA MET A 223 11.43 37.53 19.73
C MET A 223 10.42 36.37 19.80
N PRO A 224 9.15 36.59 19.42
CA PRO A 224 8.18 35.51 19.35
C PRO A 224 8.64 34.46 18.34
N LEU A 225 8.78 33.20 18.81
CA LEU A 225 9.10 32.04 17.99
C LEU A 225 8.06 31.91 16.86
N ARG A 226 8.47 32.23 15.63
CA ARG A 226 7.65 31.99 14.44
C ARG A 226 7.85 30.55 13.98
N MET A 227 6.82 29.74 14.16
CA MET A 227 6.77 28.35 13.69
C MET A 227 5.93 28.26 12.42
N ARG A 228 6.39 27.46 11.46
CA ARG A 228 5.63 27.05 10.28
C ARG A 228 5.07 25.66 10.50
N ARG A 229 3.77 25.50 10.33
CA ARG A 229 3.13 24.17 10.26
C ARG A 229 3.51 23.49 8.96
N ILE A 230 3.93 22.23 9.07
CA ILE A 230 4.17 21.31 7.97
C ILE A 230 3.04 20.29 8.02
N PRO A 231 2.27 20.12 6.94
CA PRO A 231 1.20 19.12 6.92
C PRO A 231 1.77 17.70 7.14
N PRO A 232 0.95 16.75 7.60
CA PRO A 232 1.35 15.36 7.68
C PRO A 232 1.83 14.87 6.30
N MET A 233 2.81 13.96 6.30
CA MET A 233 3.32 13.35 5.07
C MET A 233 2.21 12.57 4.36
N PHE A 234 1.37 11.89 5.13
CA PHE A 234 0.21 11.16 4.63
C PHE A 234 -1.04 11.60 5.38
N ALA A 235 -1.78 12.54 4.80
CA ALA A 235 -2.98 13.09 5.43
C ALA A 235 -4.05 12.02 5.73
N PRO A 236 -4.92 12.23 6.74
CA PRO A 236 -5.93 11.24 7.17
C PRO A 236 -6.76 10.62 6.05
N HIS A 237 -7.22 11.41 5.09
CA HIS A 237 -8.03 10.92 3.97
C HIS A 237 -7.33 9.85 3.10
N LEU A 238 -6.00 9.78 3.11
CA LEU A 238 -5.25 8.77 2.39
C LEU A 238 -5.37 7.40 3.06
N TRP A 239 -5.26 7.33 4.39
CA TRP A 239 -5.14 6.05 5.11
C TRP A 239 -6.38 5.63 5.90
N ASN A 240 -7.35 6.53 6.03
CA ASN A 240 -8.62 6.23 6.66
C ASN A 240 -9.41 5.18 5.84
N VAL A 241 -9.99 4.22 6.55
CA VAL A 241 -10.76 3.12 6.00
C VAL A 241 -12.20 3.07 6.51
N HIS A 242 -12.67 4.08 7.26
CA HIS A 242 -14.02 4.12 7.83
C HIS A 242 -15.09 3.85 6.77
N ASP A 243 -15.12 4.65 5.70
CA ASP A 243 -16.16 4.52 4.67
C ASP A 243 -16.06 3.20 3.91
N ALA A 244 -14.84 2.72 3.67
CA ALA A 244 -14.62 1.40 3.05
C ALA A 244 -15.16 0.28 3.95
N THR A 245 -14.94 0.37 5.26
CA THR A 245 -15.45 -0.60 6.25
C THR A 245 -16.97 -0.54 6.38
N MET A 246 -17.57 0.65 6.38
CA MET A 246 -19.02 0.82 6.42
C MET A 246 -19.70 0.29 5.16
N ASN A 247 -19.09 0.49 3.98
CA ASN A 247 -19.64 0.08 2.69
C ASN A 247 -19.35 -1.37 2.28
N ASN A 248 -18.79 -2.21 3.17
CA ASN A 248 -18.42 -3.61 2.88
C ASN A 248 -17.37 -3.76 1.76
N ASN A 249 -16.71 -2.67 1.38
CA ASN A 249 -15.60 -2.74 0.45
C ASN A 249 -14.47 -3.54 1.10
N ALA A 250 -13.74 -4.33 0.30
CA ALA A 250 -12.65 -5.12 0.82
C ALA A 250 -11.63 -4.20 1.51
N CYS A 251 -11.57 -4.23 2.84
CA CYS A 251 -10.51 -3.54 3.57
C CYS A 251 -9.18 -4.05 2.99
N THR A 252 -8.40 -3.10 2.47
CA THR A 252 -7.15 -3.27 1.70
C THR A 252 -6.17 -4.26 2.32
N ASN A 253 -6.25 -4.43 3.65
CA ASN A 253 -5.52 -5.37 4.48
C ASN A 253 -5.53 -6.82 3.97
N ASN A 254 -6.70 -7.39 3.69
CA ASN A 254 -6.81 -8.83 3.38
C ASN A 254 -6.20 -9.22 2.04
N ILE A 255 -6.14 -8.29 1.07
CA ILE A 255 -5.67 -8.56 -0.27
C ILE A 255 -4.13 -8.49 -0.28
N CYS A 256 -3.55 -7.40 0.26
CA CYS A 256 -2.10 -7.21 0.36
C CYS A 256 -1.42 -8.26 1.26
N GLU A 257 -1.94 -8.51 2.47
CA GLU A 257 -1.37 -9.48 3.41
C GLU A 257 -1.33 -10.90 2.82
N ARG A 258 -2.41 -11.34 2.17
CA ARG A 258 -2.50 -12.67 1.56
C ARG A 258 -1.50 -12.86 0.42
N TRP A 259 -1.29 -11.84 -0.39
CA TRP A 259 -0.33 -11.93 -1.49
C TRP A 259 1.09 -12.04 -0.97
N ASN A 260 1.51 -11.17 -0.05
CA ASN A 260 2.85 -11.25 0.55
C ASN A 260 3.11 -12.61 1.22
N ASN A 261 2.13 -13.14 1.96
CA ASN A 261 2.22 -14.46 2.58
C ASN A 261 2.23 -15.60 1.56
N LYS A 262 1.39 -15.54 0.52
CA LYS A 262 1.34 -16.56 -0.55
C LYS A 262 2.65 -16.57 -1.35
N PHE A 263 3.19 -15.39 -1.64
CA PHE A 263 4.43 -15.23 -2.38
C PHE A 263 5.61 -15.88 -1.65
N PHE A 264 5.79 -15.57 -0.37
CA PHE A 264 6.88 -16.12 0.43
C PHE A 264 6.85 -17.66 0.50
N ASN A 265 5.65 -18.22 0.73
CA ASN A 265 5.46 -19.66 0.83
C ASN A 265 5.68 -20.42 -0.50
N LEU A 266 5.42 -19.77 -1.64
CA LEU A 266 5.57 -20.41 -2.96
C LEU A 266 7.01 -20.35 -3.49
N VAL A 267 7.74 -19.28 -3.22
CA VAL A 267 9.12 -19.11 -3.72
C VAL A 267 10.13 -19.88 -2.85
N GLY A 268 9.85 -20.05 -1.56
CA GLY A 268 10.57 -20.97 -0.66
C GLY A 268 12.02 -20.58 -0.33
N HIS A 269 12.57 -19.54 -0.98
CA HIS A 269 13.92 -19.04 -0.78
C HIS A 269 13.96 -17.52 -0.98
N TYR A 270 14.81 -16.84 -0.22
CA TYR A 270 15.13 -15.44 -0.44
C TYR A 270 15.91 -15.28 -1.76
N HIS A 271 15.64 -14.20 -2.51
CA HIS A 271 16.35 -13.84 -3.74
C HIS A 271 16.47 -14.95 -4.82
N PRO A 272 15.35 -15.45 -5.35
CA PRO A 272 15.33 -16.42 -6.44
C PRO A 272 15.99 -15.89 -7.73
N SER A 273 16.32 -16.78 -8.66
CA SER A 273 16.69 -16.37 -10.02
C SER A 273 15.52 -15.71 -10.75
N VAL A 274 15.81 -14.83 -11.70
CA VAL A 274 14.79 -14.18 -12.55
C VAL A 274 13.90 -15.22 -13.23
N TRP A 275 14.49 -16.32 -13.71
CA TRP A 275 13.76 -17.42 -14.34
C TRP A 275 12.71 -18.04 -13.41
N ARG A 276 13.05 -18.31 -12.15
CA ARG A 276 12.08 -18.83 -11.18
C ARG A 276 10.94 -17.85 -10.91
N VAL A 277 11.23 -16.56 -10.90
CA VAL A 277 10.18 -15.53 -10.72
C VAL A 277 9.26 -15.47 -11.93
N ILE A 278 9.79 -15.54 -13.14
CA ILE A 278 8.98 -15.58 -14.37
C ILE A 278 8.12 -16.85 -14.41
N GLU A 279 8.67 -18.02 -14.10
CA GLU A 279 7.90 -19.27 -13.99
C GLU A 279 6.76 -19.14 -12.97
N TRP A 280 7.01 -18.45 -11.86
CA TRP A 280 5.97 -18.18 -10.87
C TRP A 280 4.90 -17.22 -11.41
N PHE A 281 5.27 -16.13 -12.07
CA PHE A 281 4.30 -15.23 -12.71
C PHE A 281 3.40 -16.01 -13.68
N GLN A 282 3.98 -16.92 -14.48
CA GLN A 282 3.23 -17.76 -15.42
C GLN A 282 2.27 -18.73 -14.71
N ARG A 283 2.66 -19.31 -13.57
CA ARG A 283 1.79 -20.21 -12.78
C ARG A 283 0.63 -19.47 -12.12
N GLU A 284 0.90 -18.29 -11.56
CA GLU A 284 -0.16 -17.45 -11.02
C GLU A 284 -1.09 -16.97 -12.13
N GLU A 285 -0.55 -16.60 -13.29
CA GLU A 285 -1.36 -16.20 -14.44
C GLU A 285 -2.27 -17.32 -14.92
N ALA A 286 -1.76 -18.56 -15.03
CA ALA A 286 -2.60 -19.72 -15.36
C ALA A 286 -3.75 -19.93 -14.34
N THR A 287 -3.51 -19.60 -13.07
CA THR A 287 -4.55 -19.64 -12.03
C THR A 287 -5.59 -18.53 -12.25
N VAL A 288 -5.15 -17.32 -12.57
CA VAL A 288 -6.02 -16.17 -12.89
C VAL A 288 -6.86 -16.47 -14.13
N SER A 289 -6.25 -16.96 -15.22
CA SER A 289 -6.97 -17.36 -16.43
C SER A 289 -8.03 -18.43 -16.15
N THR A 290 -7.71 -19.41 -15.29
CA THR A 290 -8.69 -20.43 -14.85
C THR A 290 -9.86 -19.79 -14.10
N ILE A 291 -9.59 -18.82 -13.22
CA ILE A 291 -10.64 -18.08 -12.48
C ILE A 291 -11.55 -17.31 -13.44
N ILE A 292 -10.97 -16.61 -14.43
CA ILE A 292 -11.72 -15.86 -15.44
C ILE A 292 -12.61 -16.80 -16.28
N GLN A 293 -12.06 -17.93 -16.71
CA GLN A 293 -12.81 -18.93 -17.47
C GLN A 293 -13.95 -19.55 -16.65
N GLN A 294 -13.70 -19.86 -15.37
CA GLN A 294 -14.73 -20.39 -14.47
C GLN A 294 -15.88 -19.40 -14.26
N ASP A 295 -15.58 -18.12 -14.08
CA ASP A 295 -16.58 -17.06 -14.00
C ASP A 295 -17.42 -16.97 -15.29
N GLY A 296 -16.76 -17.04 -16.45
CA GLY A 296 -17.41 -17.03 -17.77
C GLY A 296 -18.38 -18.20 -18.00
N VAL A 297 -18.22 -19.33 -17.30
CA VAL A 297 -19.17 -20.47 -17.33
C VAL A 297 -20.15 -20.49 -16.14
N GLY A 298 -20.25 -19.38 -15.40
CA GLY A 298 -21.21 -19.21 -14.30
C GLY A 298 -20.72 -19.73 -12.94
N ASN A 299 -19.43 -19.96 -12.77
CA ASN A 299 -18.80 -20.38 -11.51
C ASN A 299 -17.90 -19.25 -10.96
N PRO A 300 -18.48 -18.14 -10.45
CA PRO A 300 -17.71 -17.00 -9.99
C PRO A 300 -16.81 -17.37 -8.79
N PRO A 301 -15.62 -16.75 -8.68
CA PRO A 301 -14.72 -17.00 -7.56
C PRO A 301 -15.36 -16.54 -6.24
N ARG A 302 -15.46 -17.47 -5.29
CA ARG A 302 -16.03 -17.19 -3.96
C ARG A 302 -14.95 -16.93 -2.93
N ARG A 303 -15.11 -15.85 -2.17
CA ARG A 303 -14.18 -15.52 -1.07
C ARG A 303 -14.47 -16.39 0.15
N ARG A 304 -13.47 -17.17 0.58
CA ARG A 304 -13.44 -17.72 1.94
C ARG A 304 -12.85 -16.66 2.89
N VAL A 305 -13.72 -15.90 3.56
CA VAL A 305 -13.32 -15.03 4.68
C VAL A 305 -13.27 -15.88 5.94
N ARG A 306 -12.17 -15.82 6.71
CA ARG A 306 -12.14 -16.51 8.01
C ARG A 306 -13.15 -15.84 8.94
N ARG A 307 -13.92 -16.64 9.68
CA ARG A 307 -15.01 -16.18 10.57
C ARG A 307 -14.58 -15.05 11.52
N ARG A 308 -13.34 -15.08 12.01
CA ARG A 308 -12.75 -14.04 12.87
C ARG A 308 -12.73 -12.64 12.23
N TYR A 309 -12.44 -12.53 10.92
CA TYR A 309 -12.43 -11.23 10.24
C TYR A 309 -13.85 -10.69 9.98
N MET A 310 -14.81 -11.58 9.71
CA MET A 310 -16.22 -11.18 9.59
C MET A 310 -16.75 -10.63 10.91
N GLN A 311 -16.48 -11.34 12.01
CA GLN A 311 -16.85 -10.89 13.36
C GLN A 311 -16.17 -9.57 13.75
N LEU A 312 -14.92 -9.35 13.32
CA LEU A 312 -14.23 -8.08 13.55
C LEU A 312 -14.87 -6.93 12.76
N GLN A 313 -15.20 -7.15 11.48
CA GLN A 313 -15.89 -6.14 10.67
C GLN A 313 -17.28 -5.80 11.23
N GLU A 314 -18.04 -6.80 11.70
CA GLU A 314 -19.33 -6.56 12.38
C GLU A 314 -19.18 -5.74 13.66
N ARG A 315 -18.13 -5.99 14.47
CA ARG A 315 -17.86 -5.22 15.69
C ARG A 315 -17.40 -3.79 15.45
N ILE A 316 -16.80 -3.50 14.30
CA ILE A 316 -16.38 -2.13 13.95
C ILE A 316 -17.59 -1.30 13.48
N ARG A 317 -18.64 -1.96 12.98
CA ARG A 317 -19.86 -1.29 12.49
C ARG A 317 -20.86 -0.96 13.59
N ASN A 318 -20.89 -1.78 14.63
CA ASN A 318 -21.83 -1.69 15.75
C ASN A 318 -21.18 -1.00 16.95
#